data_AF-L9X3Z6-F1
#
_entry.id   AF-L9X3Z6-F1
#
_cell.length_a   1.000
_cell.length_b   1.000
_cell.length_c   1.000
_cell.angle_alpha   90.00
_cell.angle_beta   90.00
_cell.angle_gamma   90.00
#
_symmetry.space_group_name_H-M   'P 1'
#
loop_
_entity.id
_entity.type
_entity.pdbx_description
1 polymer ?
#
loop_
_entity_poly.entity_id
_entity_poly.type
_entity_poly.pdbx_seq_one_letter_code
_entity_poly.pdbx_strand_id
1 'polypeptide(L)' 'MESNHSPHSTRDATAAFEHELQDLVLTAFGHGAAVEGTWEIVSPAADAPNWGVTIEKDTPDDRRFEPTVLEE' A
#
# COMPACT_ATOMS: atom_id res chain seq x y z
N MET A 1 34.29 3.81 -1.78
CA MET A 1 33.56 2.56 -1.51
C MET A 1 32.21 2.71 -2.18
N GLU A 2 32.08 2.23 -3.42
CA GLU A 2 30.78 2.18 -4.10
C GLU A 2 30.02 0.99 -3.54
N SER A 3 28.98 1.27 -2.75
CA SER A 3 28.05 0.24 -2.29
C SER A 3 27.37 -0.35 -3.52
N ASN A 4 27.87 -1.50 -3.98
CA ASN A 4 27.22 -2.33 -4.99
C ASN A 4 25.92 -2.89 -4.40
N HIS A 5 24.88 -2.05 -4.35
CA HIS A 5 23.51 -2.50 -4.11
C HIS A 5 23.08 -3.26 -5.36
N SER A 6 23.25 -4.58 -5.31
CA SER A 6 22.71 -5.47 -6.32
C SER A 6 21.21 -5.17 -6.48
N PRO A 7 20.70 -5.00 -7.71
CA PRO A 7 19.29 -4.65 -7.95
C PRO A 7 18.29 -5.66 -7.37
N HIS A 8 18.76 -6.88 -7.09
CA HIS A 8 17.99 -7.93 -6.42
C HIS A 8 17.59 -7.51 -4.99
N SER A 9 18.53 -7.00 -4.19
CA SER A 9 18.27 -6.61 -2.80
C SER A 9 17.30 -5.44 -2.66
N THR A 10 17.30 -4.52 -3.63
CA THR A 10 16.33 -3.41 -3.65
C THR A 10 14.93 -3.91 -3.96
N ARG A 11 14.78 -4.86 -4.89
CA ARG A 11 13.48 -5.44 -5.25
C ARG A 11 12.86 -6.23 -4.09
N ASP A 12 13.69 -6.99 -3.37
CA ASP A 12 13.24 -7.69 -2.16
C ASP A 12 12.81 -6.71 -1.07
N ALA A 13 13.55 -5.62 -0.89
CA ALA A 13 13.18 -4.57 0.07
C ALA A 13 11.88 -3.85 -0.32
N THR A 14 11.64 -3.60 -1.61
CA THR A 14 10.38 -3.05 -2.09
C THR A 14 9.22 -4.00 -1.82
N ALA A 15 9.36 -5.28 -2.12
CA ALA A 15 8.31 -6.26 -1.87
C ALA A 15 7.98 -6.41 -0.37
N ALA A 16 8.99 -6.36 0.50
CA ALA A 16 8.78 -6.36 1.95
C ALA A 16 8.01 -5.12 2.40
N PHE A 17 8.41 -3.93 1.93
CA PHE A 17 7.73 -2.67 2.23
C PHE A 17 6.26 -2.67 1.76
N GLU A 18 5.99 -3.16 0.55
CA GLU A 18 4.63 -3.29 0.02
C GLU A 18 3.76 -4.20 0.91
N HIS A 19 4.33 -5.31 1.39
CA HIS A 19 3.63 -6.23 2.28
C HIS A 19 3.32 -5.60 3.65
N GLU A 20 4.29 -4.90 4.25
CA GLU A 20 4.10 -4.20 5.52
C GLU A 20 3.06 -3.08 5.41
N LEU A 21 3.07 -2.33 4.29
CA LEU A 21 2.07 -1.29 4.02
C LEU A 21 0.67 -1.89 3.88
N GLN A 22 0.55 -3.03 3.19
CA GLN A 22 -0.73 -3.73 3.04
C GLN A 22 -1.30 -4.16 4.41
N ASP A 23 -0.48 -4.75 5.27
CA ASP A 23 -0.91 -5.19 6.60
C ASP A 23 -1.36 -4.02 7.49
N LEU A 24 -0.60 -2.91 7.46
CA LEU A 24 -0.94 -1.68 8.16
C LEU A 24 -2.30 -1.13 7.71
N VAL A 25 -2.51 -1.02 6.39
CA VAL A 25 -3.75 -0.51 5.78
C VAL A 25 -4.94 -1.38 6.19
N LEU A 26 -4.82 -2.70 6.10
CA LEU A 26 -5.88 -3.63 6.48
C LEU A 26 -6.21 -3.56 7.98
N THR A 27 -5.19 -3.48 8.83
CA THR A 27 -5.38 -3.37 10.27
C THR A 27 -6.08 -2.06 10.65
N ALA A 28 -5.64 -0.94 10.08
CA ALA A 28 -6.26 0.36 10.30
C ALA A 28 -7.73 0.37 9.84
N PHE A 29 -8.01 -0.20 8.67
CA PHE A 29 -9.37 -0.35 8.16
C PHE A 29 -10.24 -1.23 9.07
N GLY A 30 -9.72 -2.37 9.54
CA GLY A 30 -10.40 -3.27 10.48
C GLY A 30 -10.75 -2.60 11.81
N HIS A 31 -9.97 -1.61 12.24
CA HIS A 31 -10.24 -0.80 13.43
C HIS A 31 -11.19 0.39 13.16
N GLY A 32 -11.69 0.55 11.93
CA GLY A 32 -12.60 1.63 11.56
C GLY A 32 -11.92 2.97 11.30
N ALA A 33 -10.60 3.00 11.13
CA ALA A 33 -9.91 4.23 10.74
C ALA A 33 -10.27 4.61 9.30
N ALA A 34 -10.37 5.91 9.03
CA ALA A 34 -10.48 6.41 7.66
C ALA A 34 -9.12 6.26 6.98
N VAL A 35 -8.97 5.22 6.15
CA VAL A 35 -7.69 4.91 5.49
C VAL A 35 -7.51 5.64 4.15
N GLU A 36 -8.61 6.08 3.54
CA GLU A 36 -8.59 6.84 2.29
C GLU A 36 -8.14 8.29 2.56
N GLY A 37 -7.24 8.80 1.71
CA GLY A 37 -6.73 10.16 1.79
C GLY A 37 -5.20 10.26 1.66
N THR A 38 -4.65 11.44 1.95
CA THR A 38 -3.21 11.69 1.94
C THR A 38 -2.65 11.68 3.35
N TRP A 39 -1.63 10.88 3.58
CA TRP A 39 -0.91 10.73 4.83
C TRP A 39 0.48 11.32 4.70
N GLU A 40 0.91 12.07 5.71
CA GLU A 40 2.27 12.59 5.81
C GLU A 40 3.04 11.79 6.86
N ILE A 41 4.08 11.10 6.42
CA ILE A 41 5.04 10.40 7.28
C ILE A 41 6.20 11.36 7.52
N VAL A 42 6.23 11.94 8.71
CA VAL A 42 7.28 12.85 9.13
C VAL A 42 8.48 12.04 9.61
N SER A 43 9.63 12.22 8.96
CA SER A 43 10.86 11.58 9.40
C SER A 43 11.52 12.42 10.50
N PRO A 44 11.88 11.83 11.65
CA PRO A 44 12.58 12.55 12.72
C PRO A 44 14.06 12.81 12.38
N ALA A 45 14.60 12.15 11.36
CA ALA A 45 15.98 12.35 10.94
C ALA A 45 16.10 13.60 10.07
N ALA A 46 16.99 14.52 10.45
CA ALA A 46 17.16 15.82 9.79
C ALA A 46 17.56 15.72 8.31
N ASP A 47 18.25 14.64 7.92
CA ASP A 47 18.71 14.41 6.54
C ASP A 47 17.75 13.52 5.73
N ALA A 48 16.63 13.09 6.32
CA ALA A 48 15.67 12.24 5.64
C ALA A 48 14.45 13.06 5.17
N PRO A 49 13.92 12.78 3.97
CA PRO A 49 12.71 13.44 3.51
C PRO A 49 11.50 12.96 4.31
N ASN A 50 10.50 13.84 4.40
CA ASN A 50 9.15 13.43 4.74
C ASN A 50 8.51 12.76 3.52
N TRP A 51 7.60 11.82 3.77
CA TRP A 51 6.95 11.05 2.72
C TRP A 51 5.45 11.32 2.71
N GLY A 52 4.91 11.61 1.53
CA GLY A 52 3.47 11.66 1.31
C GLY A 52 3.00 10.33 0.74
N VAL A 53 1.97 9.73 1.35
CA VAL A 53 1.33 8.51 0.85
C VAL A 53 -0.13 8.84 0.58
N THR A 54 -0.57 8.72 -0.66
CA THR A 54 -1.99 8.90 -1.02
C THR A 54 -2.60 7.52 -1.23
N ILE A 55 -3.66 7.24 -0.48
CA ILE A 55 -4.43 6.00 -0.59
C ILE A 55 -5.78 6.35 -1.21
N GLU A 56 -6.02 5.80 -2.39
CA GLU A 56 -7.28 5.92 -3.12
C GLU A 56 -7.95 4.55 -3.20
N LYS A 57 -9.28 4.51 -3.10
CA LYS A 57 -10.02 3.28 -3.33
C LYS A 57 -10.19 3.09 -4.83
N ASP A 58 -9.58 2.03 -5.35
CA ASP A 58 -10.00 1.47 -6.62
C ASP A 58 -11.25 0.63 -6.37
N THR A 59 -12.43 1.22 -6.57
CA THR A 59 -13.65 0.41 -6.67
C THR A 59 -13.61 -0.28 -8.02
N PRO A 60 -13.54 -1.63 -8.09
CA PRO A 60 -13.67 -2.32 -9.35
C PRO A 60 -15.00 -1.87 -9.97
N ASP A 61 -14.95 -1.38 -11.20
CA ASP A 61 -16.13 -0.92 -11.94
C ASP A 61 -17.25 -1.97 -11.78
N ASP A 62 -18.38 -1.56 -11.20
CA ASP A 62 -19.55 -2.36 -10.80
C ASP A 62 -20.26 -3.04 -12.01
N ARG A 63 -19.59 -3.20 -13.15
CA ARG A 63 -20.19 -3.57 -14.45
C ARG A 63 -19.96 -5.01 -14.88
N ARG A 64 -19.57 -5.96 -14.01
CA ARG A 64 -19.38 -7.37 -14.44
C ARG A 64 -19.77 -8.46 -13.45
N PHE A 65 -20.56 -8.18 -12.42
CA PHE A 65 -21.31 -9.26 -11.78
C PHE A 65 -22.68 -9.35 -12.44
N GLU A 66 -22.73 -10.06 -13.57
CA GLU A 66 -23.97 -10.73 -13.99
C GLU A 66 -24.03 -12.03 -13.19
N PRO A 67 -24.83 -12.12 -12.10
CA PRO A 67 -24.99 -13.38 -11.39
C PRO A 67 -25.62 -14.37 -12.36
N THR A 68 -24.86 -15.38 -12.79
CA THR A 68 -25.43 -16.55 -13.45
C THR A 68 -26.32 -17.24 -12.43
N VAL A 69 -27.62 -17.00 -12.54
CA VAL A 69 -28.64 -17.72 -11.79
C VAL A 69 -28.45 -19.20 -12.15
N LEU A 70 -28.14 -20.04 -11.16
CA LEU A 70 -28.15 -21.48 -11.37
C LEU A 70 -29.62 -21.88 -11.54
N GLU A 71 -30.05 -22.16 -12.77
CA GLU A 71 -31.34 -22.80 -13.01
C GLU A 71 -31.27 -24.23 -12.45
N GLU A 72 -32.16 -24.54 -11.50
CA GLU A 72 -32.32 -25.86 -10.87
C GLU A 72 -33.03 -26.88 -11.77
#